data_AF-A0A5N5TKF4-F1
#
_entry.id   AF-A0A5N5TKF4-F1
#
_cell.length_a   1.000
_cell.length_b   1.000
_cell.length_c   1.000
_cell.angle_alpha   90.00
_cell.angle_beta   90.00
_cell.angle_gamma   90.00
#
_symmetry.space_group_name_H-M   'P 1'
#
loop_
_entity.id
_entity.type
_entity.pdbx_description
1 polymer ?
#
loop_
_entity_poly.entity_id
_entity_poly.type
_entity_poly.pdbx_seq_one_letter_code
_entity_poly.pdbx_strand_id
1 'polypeptide(L)'
;MITETMFMNDTEDVGYYIPFVSMAVYSYYIKAIGILSAALTVFFYAASQGFAVGSNVWLSVWSDDKNSTIPSVRNKYLGVYGGLGVFQAITVVIGFIIVARSAIIGSKLLHNNMLERIFRCPNFYFDMTPIGRIVNRFSKDVDVVDMLLPMNLRSLIMCFVSVILFISVLQSFLSISSQMYNDASWQYIAIHNRLQ
;
A
#
# COMPACT_ATOMS: atom_id res chain seq x y z
N MET A 1 40.86 2.56 -14.52
CA MET A 1 41.71 2.11 -13.41
C MET A 1 41.15 2.56 -12.05
N ILE A 2 39.86 2.29 -11.78
CA ILE A 2 39.19 2.34 -10.44
C ILE A 2 38.05 1.30 -10.44
N THR A 3 37.55 0.88 -11.59
CA THR A 3 36.45 -0.09 -11.71
C THR A 3 36.85 -1.57 -11.55
N GLU A 4 38.15 -1.90 -11.53
CA GLU A 4 38.62 -3.30 -11.50
C GLU A 4 38.96 -3.83 -10.10
N THR A 5 39.07 -2.99 -9.07
CA THR A 5 39.42 -3.45 -7.71
C THR A 5 38.22 -3.83 -6.84
N MET A 6 36.99 -3.74 -7.36
CA MET A 6 35.78 -4.12 -6.62
C MET A 6 35.29 -5.55 -6.90
N PHE A 7 35.91 -6.27 -7.84
CA PHE A 7 35.42 -7.58 -8.33
C PHE A 7 36.36 -8.77 -8.09
N MET A 8 37.45 -8.60 -7.34
CA MET A 8 38.50 -9.64 -7.22
C MET A 8 38.93 -9.87 -5.77
N ASN A 9 37.99 -10.00 -4.84
CA ASN A 9 38.24 -10.68 -3.57
C ASN A 9 36.92 -11.09 -2.93
N ASP A 10 36.45 -12.31 -3.25
CA ASP A 10 35.57 -13.17 -2.43
C ASP A 10 34.88 -14.20 -3.34
N THR A 11 35.65 -15.20 -3.77
CA THR A 11 35.10 -16.46 -4.28
C THR A 11 35.24 -17.51 -3.20
N GLU A 12 34.45 -17.40 -2.13
CA GLU A 12 34.12 -18.49 -1.20
C GLU A 12 33.05 -18.03 -0.18
N ASP A 13 31.86 -17.67 -0.68
CA ASP A 13 30.63 -17.69 0.10
C ASP A 13 29.47 -17.49 -0.89
N VAL A 14 28.86 -18.59 -1.36
CA VAL A 14 27.61 -18.52 -2.13
C VAL A 14 26.44 -18.29 -1.15
N GLY A 15 26.56 -17.24 -0.33
CA GLY A 15 25.46 -16.61 0.36
C GLY A 15 24.84 -15.62 -0.60
N TYR A 16 23.58 -15.83 -0.96
CA TYR A 16 22.81 -14.91 -1.80
C TYR A 16 22.63 -13.58 -1.05
N TYR A 17 23.63 -12.69 -1.09
CA TYR A 17 23.49 -11.35 -0.55
C TYR A 17 22.38 -10.66 -1.35
N ILE A 18 21.23 -10.45 -0.73
CA ILE A 18 20.19 -9.58 -1.27
C ILE A 18 20.69 -8.16 -0.96
N PRO A 19 21.24 -7.40 -1.93
CA PRO A 19 21.69 -6.05 -1.63
C PRO A 19 20.47 -5.23 -1.21
N PHE A 20 20.51 -4.65 0.00
CA PHE A 20 19.48 -3.71 0.43
C PHE A 20 19.42 -2.56 -0.58
N VAL A 21 18.27 -2.42 -1.23
CA VAL A 21 18.06 -1.37 -2.23
C VAL A 21 17.99 -0.03 -1.50
N SER A 22 18.87 0.91 -1.87
CA SER A 22 18.89 2.25 -1.30
C SER A 22 17.56 2.99 -1.54
N MET A 23 17.08 3.72 -0.54
CA MET A 23 15.90 4.60 -0.65
C MET A 23 16.01 5.61 -1.79
N ALA A 24 17.24 5.95 -2.22
CA ALA A 24 17.47 6.79 -3.38
C ALA A 24 16.84 6.21 -4.67
N VAL A 25 16.87 4.89 -4.84
CA VAL A 25 16.31 4.21 -6.03
C VAL A 25 14.80 4.34 -6.07
N TYR A 26 14.13 4.15 -4.93
CA TYR A 26 12.68 4.36 -4.80
C TYR A 26 12.30 5.82 -5.06
N SER A 27 13.09 6.77 -4.55
CA SER A 27 12.83 8.20 -4.76
C SER A 27 12.97 8.63 -6.23
N TYR A 28 13.94 8.05 -6.95
CA TYR A 28 14.11 8.27 -8.39
C TYR A 28 12.92 7.74 -9.17
N TYR A 29 12.42 6.55 -8.79
CA TYR A 29 11.27 5.95 -9.42
C TYR A 29 9.97 6.75 -9.20
N ILE A 30 9.71 7.20 -7.97
CA ILE A 30 8.56 8.07 -7.65
C ILE A 30 8.63 9.38 -8.46
N LYS A 31 9.82 9.95 -8.62
CA LYS A 31 10.03 11.14 -9.47
C LYS A 31 9.78 10.85 -10.95
N ALA A 32 10.15 9.67 -11.44
CA ALA A 32 9.95 9.27 -12.84
C ALA A 32 8.46 9.05 -13.19
N ILE A 33 7.69 8.47 -12.27
CA ILE A 33 6.22 8.31 -12.43
C ILE A 33 5.48 9.65 -12.35
N GLY A 34 6.03 10.58 -11.59
CA GLY A 34 5.38 11.83 -11.22
C GLY A 34 4.93 11.82 -9.77
N ILE A 35 5.33 12.85 -9.03
CA ILE A 35 5.04 12.96 -7.60
C ILE A 35 3.53 13.10 -7.36
N LEU A 36 2.81 13.80 -8.24
CA LEU A 36 1.37 14.00 -8.12
C LEU A 36 0.58 12.69 -8.30
N SER A 37 0.90 11.89 -9.33
CA SER A 37 0.25 10.59 -9.57
C SER A 37 0.55 9.61 -8.43
N ALA A 38 1.78 9.61 -7.93
CA ALA A 38 2.16 8.82 -6.75
C ALA A 38 1.37 9.25 -5.49
N ALA A 39 1.29 10.56 -5.20
CA ALA A 39 0.55 11.09 -4.06
C ALA A 39 -0.95 10.76 -4.14
N LEU A 40 -1.57 10.93 -5.30
CA LEU A 40 -2.97 10.57 -5.53
C LEU A 40 -3.21 9.06 -5.36
N THR A 41 -2.29 8.23 -5.83
CA THR A 41 -2.38 6.77 -5.67
C THR A 41 -2.38 6.37 -4.18
N VAL A 42 -1.47 6.95 -3.39
CA VAL A 42 -1.42 6.73 -1.94
C VAL A 42 -2.72 7.18 -1.29
N PHE A 43 -3.21 8.37 -1.64
CA PHE A 43 -4.45 8.92 -1.09
C PHE A 43 -5.66 8.04 -1.36
N PHE A 44 -5.89 7.62 -2.61
CA PHE A 44 -7.06 6.81 -2.98
C PHE A 44 -7.02 5.41 -2.36
N TYR A 45 -5.84 4.77 -2.29
CA TYR A 45 -5.73 3.47 -1.64
C TYR A 45 -5.87 3.57 -0.11
N ALA A 46 -5.31 4.59 0.52
CA ALA A 46 -5.52 4.84 1.94
C ALA A 46 -7.00 5.12 2.26
N ALA A 47 -7.68 5.94 1.45
CA ALA A 47 -9.11 6.20 1.58
C ALA A 47 -9.93 4.92 1.43
N SER A 48 -9.60 4.06 0.45
CA SER A 48 -10.28 2.77 0.27
C SER A 48 -10.16 1.86 1.49
N GLN A 49 -9.00 1.87 2.17
CA GLN A 49 -8.83 1.14 3.43
C GLN A 49 -9.59 1.76 4.59
N GLY A 50 -9.65 3.09 4.65
CA GLY A 50 -10.51 3.79 5.59
C GLY A 50 -11.97 3.37 5.46
N PHE A 51 -12.51 3.31 4.23
CA PHE A 51 -13.87 2.82 3.99
C PHE A 51 -14.04 1.34 4.30
N ALA A 52 -13.03 0.50 4.05
CA ALA A 52 -13.07 -0.92 4.39
C ALA A 52 -13.19 -1.13 5.91
N VAL A 53 -12.32 -0.48 6.68
CA VAL A 53 -12.36 -0.55 8.15
C VAL A 53 -13.64 0.10 8.69
N GLY A 54 -14.05 1.24 8.14
CA GLY A 54 -15.31 1.90 8.49
C GLY A 54 -16.52 1.00 8.27
N SER A 55 -16.54 0.20 7.20
CA SER A 55 -17.59 -0.77 6.93
C SER A 55 -17.63 -1.88 7.99
N ASN A 56 -16.47 -2.35 8.44
CA ASN A 56 -16.37 -3.35 9.52
C ASN A 56 -16.83 -2.78 10.87
N VAL A 57 -16.43 -1.55 11.21
CA VAL A 57 -16.88 -0.87 12.44
C VAL A 57 -18.39 -0.64 12.40
N TRP A 58 -18.91 -0.17 11.28
CA TRP A 58 -20.35 0.01 11.08
C TRP A 58 -21.13 -1.30 11.25
N LEU A 59 -20.59 -2.40 10.71
CA LEU A 59 -21.19 -3.73 10.86
C LEU A 59 -21.20 -4.19 12.31
N SER A 60 -20.17 -3.88 13.10
CA SER A 60 -20.14 -4.16 14.54
C SER A 60 -21.28 -3.43 15.27
N VAL A 61 -21.43 -2.12 15.02
CA VAL A 61 -22.50 -1.31 15.63
C VAL A 61 -23.88 -1.81 15.21
N TRP A 62 -24.05 -2.18 13.94
CA TRP A 62 -25.30 -2.75 13.45
C TRP A 62 -25.62 -4.08 14.14
N SER A 63 -24.61 -4.93 14.35
CA SER A 63 -24.80 -6.26 14.95
C SER A 63 -25.18 -6.20 16.45
N ASP A 64 -24.77 -5.15 17.16
CA ASP A 64 -25.08 -4.97 18.58
C ASP A 64 -26.47 -4.36 18.85
N ASP A 65 -27.11 -3.75 17.85
CA ASP A 65 -28.42 -3.12 18.03
C ASP A 65 -29.56 -4.14 18.02
N LYS A 66 -30.23 -4.32 19.16
CA LYS A 66 -31.39 -5.21 19.33
C LYS A 66 -32.60 -4.78 18.48
N ASN A 67 -32.70 -3.51 18.13
CA ASN A 67 -33.80 -2.97 17.31
C ASN A 67 -33.56 -3.13 15.81
N SER A 68 -32.42 -3.72 15.40
CA SER A 68 -32.07 -3.99 14.00
C SER A 68 -33.05 -4.91 13.26
N THR A 69 -33.97 -5.57 13.99
CA THR A 69 -35.04 -6.39 13.39
C THR A 69 -36.17 -5.53 12.80
N ILE A 70 -36.32 -4.27 13.26
CA ILE A 70 -37.33 -3.34 12.75
C ILE A 70 -36.96 -2.92 11.31
N PRO A 71 -37.86 -3.07 10.32
CA PRO A 71 -37.54 -2.82 8.91
C PRO A 71 -36.98 -1.42 8.61
N SER A 72 -37.50 -0.37 9.26
CA SER A 72 -37.05 1.01 9.04
C SER A 72 -35.61 1.25 9.53
N VAL A 73 -35.27 0.70 10.69
CA VAL A 73 -33.93 0.77 11.29
C VAL A 73 -32.94 -0.06 10.47
N ARG A 74 -33.33 -1.29 10.10
CA ARG A 74 -32.53 -2.17 9.24
C ARG A 74 -32.18 -1.54 7.90
N ASN A 75 -33.15 -0.95 7.22
CA ASN A 75 -32.94 -0.33 5.91
C ASN A 75 -31.96 0.86 6.00
N LYS A 76 -31.95 1.59 7.12
CA LYS A 76 -30.96 2.64 7.38
C LYS A 76 -29.54 2.07 7.52
N TYR A 77 -29.37 1.02 8.33
CA TYR A 77 -28.06 0.36 8.48
C TYR A 77 -27.55 -0.21 7.15
N LEU A 78 -28.42 -0.87 6.40
CA LEU A 78 -28.10 -1.44 5.09
C LEU A 78 -27.72 -0.37 4.07
N GLY A 79 -28.44 0.76 4.06
CA GLY A 79 -28.15 1.88 3.17
C GLY A 79 -26.78 2.50 3.44
N VAL A 80 -26.42 2.71 4.71
CA VAL A 80 -25.09 3.24 5.08
C VAL A 80 -23.99 2.23 4.75
N TYR A 81 -24.20 0.95 5.08
CA TYR A 81 -23.23 -0.12 4.78
C TYR A 81 -22.99 -0.25 3.26
N GLY A 82 -24.07 -0.27 2.47
CA GLY A 82 -23.99 -0.30 1.02
C GLY A 82 -23.29 0.94 0.46
N GLY A 83 -23.59 2.12 1.00
CA GLY A 83 -22.92 3.38 0.64
C GLY A 83 -21.41 3.30 0.86
N LEU A 84 -20.97 2.86 2.06
CA LEU A 84 -19.55 2.69 2.37
C LEU A 84 -18.85 1.73 1.40
N GLY A 85 -19.48 0.60 1.06
CA GLY A 85 -18.97 -0.33 0.06
C GLY A 85 -18.85 0.26 -1.35
N VAL A 86 -19.83 1.07 -1.77
CA VAL A 86 -19.78 1.78 -3.06
C VAL A 86 -18.64 2.80 -3.08
N PHE A 87 -18.46 3.61 -2.03
CA PHE A 87 -17.35 4.56 -1.94
C PHE A 87 -15.98 3.85 -1.91
N GLN A 88 -15.88 2.72 -1.21
CA GLN A 88 -14.70 1.87 -1.26
C GLN A 88 -14.40 1.39 -2.68
N ALA A 89 -15.40 0.87 -3.40
CA ALA A 89 -15.21 0.39 -4.77
C ALA A 89 -14.78 1.52 -5.71
N ILE A 90 -15.43 2.69 -5.64
CA ILE A 90 -15.10 3.87 -6.45
C ILE A 90 -13.65 4.31 -6.20
N THR A 91 -13.23 4.41 -4.94
CA THR A 91 -11.86 4.83 -4.62
C THR A 91 -10.82 3.83 -5.12
N VAL A 92 -11.08 2.52 -5.05
CA VAL A 92 -10.20 1.49 -5.63
C VAL A 92 -10.11 1.63 -7.15
N VAL A 93 -11.23 1.82 -7.84
CA VAL A 93 -11.26 1.98 -9.30
C VAL A 93 -10.49 3.22 -9.74
N ILE A 94 -10.68 4.35 -9.06
CA ILE A 94 -9.93 5.58 -9.36
C ILE A 94 -8.43 5.37 -9.13
N GLY A 95 -8.05 4.76 -8.00
CA GLY A 95 -6.65 4.43 -7.72
C GLY A 95 -6.03 3.53 -8.80
N PHE A 96 -6.78 2.53 -9.28
CA PHE A 96 -6.33 1.66 -10.37
C PHE A 96 -6.14 2.42 -11.69
N ILE A 97 -7.08 3.29 -12.07
CA ILE A 97 -6.98 4.09 -13.29
C ILE A 97 -5.75 5.01 -13.26
N ILE A 98 -5.45 5.61 -12.11
CA ILE A 98 -4.27 6.48 -11.95
C ILE A 98 -2.97 5.69 -12.15
N VAL A 99 -2.87 4.52 -11.52
CA VAL A 99 -1.70 3.63 -11.66
C VAL A 99 -1.56 3.15 -13.11
N ALA A 100 -2.65 2.69 -13.73
CA ALA A 100 -2.64 2.22 -15.12
C ALA A 100 -2.19 3.33 -16.10
N ARG A 101 -2.69 4.56 -15.92
CA ARG A 101 -2.24 5.71 -16.71
C ARG A 101 -0.77 6.03 -16.50
N SER A 102 -0.32 5.98 -15.25
CA SER A 102 1.07 6.23 -14.89
C SER A 102 2.02 5.20 -15.51
N ALA A 103 1.64 3.92 -15.48
CA ALA A 103 2.39 2.83 -16.12
C ALA A 103 2.50 3.02 -17.64
N ILE A 104 1.42 3.38 -18.33
CA ILE A 104 1.46 3.63 -19.78
C ILE A 104 2.42 4.80 -20.12
N ILE A 105 2.40 5.87 -19.32
CA ILE A 105 3.30 7.02 -19.52
C ILE A 105 4.75 6.62 -19.25
N GLY A 106 4.99 5.90 -18.14
CA GLY A 106 6.31 5.39 -17.76
C GLY A 106 6.90 4.46 -18.82
N SER A 107 6.11 3.50 -19.31
CA SER A 107 6.49 2.55 -20.35
C SER A 107 6.90 3.26 -21.64
N LYS A 108 6.14 4.27 -22.08
CA LYS A 108 6.49 5.08 -23.27
C LYS A 108 7.80 5.84 -23.10
N LEU A 109 8.00 6.47 -21.95
CA LEU A 109 9.24 7.19 -21.64
C LEU A 109 10.45 6.26 -21.64
N LEU A 110 10.30 5.10 -20.98
CA LEU A 110 11.34 4.10 -20.87
C LEU A 110 11.69 3.49 -22.24
N HIS A 111 10.67 3.21 -23.07
CA HIS A 111 10.85 2.72 -24.43
C HIS A 111 11.59 3.72 -25.32
N ASN A 112 11.19 4.99 -25.30
CA ASN A 112 11.84 6.05 -26.09
C ASN A 112 13.31 6.25 -25.67
N ASN A 113 13.57 6.30 -24.36
CA ASN A 113 14.93 6.44 -23.82
C ASN A 113 15.82 5.24 -24.19
N MET A 114 15.26 4.03 -24.21
CA MET A 114 16.00 2.85 -24.61
C MET A 114 16.33 2.87 -26.11
N LEU A 115 15.35 3.19 -26.94
CA LEU A 115 15.50 3.26 -28.40
C LEU A 115 16.59 4.27 -28.79
N GLU A 116 16.60 5.45 -28.17
CA GLU A 116 17.64 6.47 -28.39
C GLU A 116 19.05 5.96 -28.01
N ARG A 117 19.16 5.22 -26.89
CA ARG A 117 20.44 4.64 -26.46
C ARG A 117 20.93 3.54 -27.39
N ILE A 118 20.02 2.72 -27.92
CA ILE A 118 20.34 1.68 -28.89
C ILE A 118 20.88 2.30 -30.18
N PHE A 119 20.26 3.36 -30.71
CA PHE A 119 20.74 4.02 -31.93
C PHE A 119 22.11 4.70 -31.77
N ARG A 120 22.49 5.07 -30.54
CA ARG A 120 23.80 5.65 -30.23
C ARG A 120 24.89 4.61 -29.92
N CYS A 121 24.54 3.33 -29.93
CA CYS A 121 25.45 2.26 -29.55
C CYS A 121 26.40 1.90 -30.73
N PRO A 122 27.72 1.73 -30.49
CA PRO A 122 28.65 1.31 -31.55
C PRO A 122 28.30 -0.09 -32.06
N ASN A 123 28.41 -0.29 -33.38
CA ASN A 123 27.95 -1.51 -34.07
C ASN A 123 28.49 -2.83 -33.49
N PHE A 124 29.73 -2.84 -32.99
CA PHE A 124 30.36 -4.02 -32.36
C PHE A 124 29.60 -4.55 -31.13
N TYR A 125 28.82 -3.71 -30.44
CA TYR A 125 28.02 -4.13 -29.30
C TYR A 125 26.92 -5.14 -29.70
N PHE A 126 26.40 -4.99 -30.93
CA PHE A 126 25.37 -5.89 -31.48
C PHE A 126 25.94 -7.24 -31.93
N ASP A 127 27.25 -7.32 -32.19
CA ASP A 127 27.94 -8.57 -32.52
C ASP A 127 28.23 -9.40 -31.27
N MET A 128 28.49 -8.74 -30.13
CA MET A 128 28.78 -9.37 -28.84
C MET A 128 27.53 -9.77 -28.05
N THR A 129 26.42 -9.05 -28.23
CA THR A 129 25.16 -9.33 -27.53
C THR A 129 23.99 -9.46 -28.50
N PRO A 130 23.34 -10.63 -28.59
CA PRO A 130 22.23 -10.81 -29.51
C PRO A 130 21.07 -9.90 -29.11
N ILE A 131 20.50 -9.19 -30.09
CA ILE A 131 19.41 -8.21 -29.90
C ILE A 131 18.23 -8.80 -29.10
N GLY A 132 17.94 -10.09 -29.29
CA GLY A 132 16.89 -10.80 -28.56
C GLY A 132 17.13 -10.87 -27.05
N ARG A 133 18.39 -10.93 -26.58
CA ARG A 133 18.72 -10.92 -25.14
C ARG A 133 18.47 -9.54 -24.53
N ILE A 134 18.79 -8.47 -25.26
CA ILE A 134 18.57 -7.09 -24.84
C ILE A 134 17.08 -6.83 -24.69
N VAL A 135 16.28 -7.18 -25.69
CA VAL A 135 14.82 -7.00 -25.68
C VAL A 135 14.16 -7.85 -24.60
N ASN A 136 14.59 -9.11 -24.41
CA ASN A 136 14.03 -9.99 -23.39
C ASN A 136 14.31 -9.47 -21.96
N ARG A 137 15.52 -8.97 -21.71
CA ARG A 137 15.87 -8.37 -20.41
C ARG A 137 15.06 -7.10 -20.16
N PHE A 138 15.02 -6.21 -21.14
CA PHE A 138 14.26 -4.96 -21.02
C PHE A 138 12.77 -5.19 -20.80
N SER A 139 12.16 -6.09 -21.56
CA SER A 139 10.74 -6.40 -21.43
C SER A 139 10.41 -6.90 -20.03
N LYS A 140 11.26 -7.79 -19.47
CA LYS A 140 11.11 -8.26 -18.08
C LYS A 140 11.28 -7.16 -17.05
N ASP A 141 12.29 -6.31 -17.21
CA ASP A 141 12.56 -5.22 -16.28
C ASP A 141 11.40 -4.19 -16.28
N VAL A 142 10.85 -3.88 -17.46
CA VAL A 142 9.67 -3.03 -17.62
C VAL A 142 8.45 -3.67 -16.96
N ASP A 143 8.20 -4.96 -17.16
CA ASP A 143 7.05 -5.66 -16.59
C ASP A 143 7.08 -5.67 -15.05
N VAL A 144 8.26 -5.92 -14.47
CA VAL A 144 8.48 -5.84 -13.02
C VAL A 144 8.20 -4.44 -12.50
N VAL A 145 8.67 -3.43 -13.22
CA VAL A 145 8.51 -2.04 -12.83
C VAL A 145 7.07 -1.56 -12.99
N ASP A 146 6.35 -1.97 -14.03
CA ASP A 146 5.02 -1.46 -14.36
C ASP A 146 3.89 -2.21 -13.63
N MET A 147 4.07 -3.50 -13.34
CA MET A 147 3.07 -4.32 -12.63
C MET A 147 3.47 -4.62 -11.19
N LEU A 148 4.63 -5.26 -11.01
CA LEU A 148 4.98 -5.86 -9.72
C LEU A 148 5.22 -4.78 -8.66
N LEU A 149 5.92 -3.70 -9.01
CA LEU A 149 6.27 -2.65 -8.07
C LEU A 149 5.03 -1.88 -7.57
N PRO A 150 4.10 -1.38 -8.41
CA PRO A 150 2.86 -0.77 -7.94
C PRO A 150 1.97 -1.72 -7.14
N MET A 151 1.90 -3.01 -7.51
CA MET A 151 1.14 -4.01 -6.75
C MET A 151 1.71 -4.19 -5.34
N ASN A 152 3.03 -4.31 -5.20
CA ASN A 152 3.66 -4.42 -3.88
C ASN A 152 3.50 -3.15 -3.06
N LEU A 153 3.68 -1.97 -3.67
CA LEU A 153 3.44 -0.69 -2.99
C LEU A 153 1.99 -0.56 -2.51
N ARG A 154 1.02 -0.95 -3.33
CA ARG A 154 -0.38 -1.01 -2.93
C ARG A 154 -0.56 -1.92 -1.71
N SER A 155 -0.05 -3.15 -1.76
CA SER A 155 -0.14 -4.09 -0.63
C SER A 155 0.51 -3.55 0.64
N LEU A 156 1.66 -2.89 0.52
CA LEU A 156 2.32 -2.22 1.65
C LEU A 156 1.44 -1.11 2.23
N ILE A 157 0.95 -0.19 1.40
CA ILE A 157 0.05 0.91 1.84
C ILE A 157 -1.18 0.33 2.53
N MET A 158 -1.80 -0.70 1.93
CA MET A 158 -2.96 -1.36 2.51
C MET A 158 -2.65 -1.93 3.90
N CYS A 159 -1.52 -2.62 4.03
CA CYS A 159 -1.09 -3.23 5.28
C CYS A 159 -0.79 -2.16 6.35
N PHE A 160 0.03 -1.16 6.04
CA PHE A 160 0.39 -0.08 6.96
C PHE A 160 -0.85 0.67 7.48
N VAL A 161 -1.75 1.06 6.58
CA VAL A 161 -3.00 1.75 6.97
C VAL A 161 -3.88 0.85 7.83
N SER A 162 -4.00 -0.43 7.46
CA SER A 162 -4.80 -1.40 8.22
C SER A 162 -4.27 -1.59 9.64
N VAL A 163 -2.95 -1.70 9.81
CA VAL A 163 -2.31 -1.84 11.13
C VAL A 163 -2.52 -0.59 11.97
N ILE A 164 -2.32 0.61 11.42
CA ILE A 164 -2.54 1.87 12.13
C ILE A 164 -4.00 1.99 12.60
N LEU A 165 -4.95 1.69 11.71
CA LEU A 165 -6.37 1.73 12.04
C LEU A 165 -6.73 0.69 13.11
N PHE A 166 -6.21 -0.53 13.01
CA PHE A 166 -6.45 -1.57 13.99
C PHE A 166 -5.92 -1.18 15.39
N ILE A 167 -4.70 -0.64 15.46
CA ILE A 167 -4.12 -0.13 16.71
C ILE A 167 -4.99 1.00 17.29
N SER A 168 -5.49 1.91 16.43
CA SER A 168 -6.36 3.00 16.89
C SER A 168 -7.67 2.50 17.51
N VAL A 169 -8.28 1.47 16.93
CA VAL A 169 -9.51 0.86 17.44
C VAL A 169 -9.25 0.14 18.77
N LEU A 170 -8.14 -0.61 18.86
CA LEU A 170 -7.75 -1.28 20.10
C LEU A 170 -7.49 -0.28 21.24
N GLN A 171 -6.82 0.84 20.94
CA GLN A 171 -6.58 1.90 21.92
C GLN A 171 -7.90 2.48 22.45
N SER A 172 -8.87 2.74 21.56
CA SER A 172 -10.20 3.20 21.98
C SER A 172 -10.89 2.19 22.90
N PHE A 173 -10.80 0.90 22.60
CA PHE A 173 -11.39 -0.15 23.44
C PHE A 173 -10.74 -0.23 24.83
N LEU A 174 -9.41 -0.19 24.91
CA LEU A 174 -8.66 -0.18 26.17
C LEU A 174 -8.97 1.06 27.02
N SER A 175 -9.21 2.21 26.38
CA SER A 175 -9.58 3.44 27.09
C SER A 175 -10.98 3.35 27.70
N ILE A 176 -11.93 2.66 27.05
CA ILE A 176 -13.28 2.47 27.59
C ILE A 176 -13.24 1.50 28.77
N SER A 177 -12.50 0.39 28.66
CA SER A 177 -12.42 -0.60 29.74
C SER A 177 -11.73 -0.07 30.99
N SER A 178 -10.68 0.75 30.84
CA SER A 178 -10.02 1.41 31.97
C SER A 178 -10.94 2.41 32.67
N GLN A 179 -11.74 3.17 31.91
CA GLN A 179 -12.75 4.07 32.46
C GLN A 179 -13.80 3.30 33.28
N MET A 180 -14.33 2.21 32.73
CA MET A 180 -15.30 1.37 33.44
C MET A 180 -14.73 0.77 34.74
N TYR A 181 -13.47 0.34 34.73
CA TYR A 181 -12.79 -0.16 35.93
C TYR A 181 -12.68 0.93 37.01
N ASN A 182 -12.28 2.14 36.62
CA ASN A 182 -12.18 3.27 37.55
C ASN A 182 -13.54 3.61 38.17
N ASP A 183 -14.60 3.71 37.36
CA ASP A 183 -15.95 4.02 37.84
C ASP A 183 -16.47 2.95 38.83
N ALA A 184 -16.23 1.67 38.55
CA ALA A 184 -16.58 0.57 39.45
C ALA A 184 -15.79 0.63 40.77
N SER A 185 -14.50 0.96 40.71
CA SER A 185 -13.65 1.08 41.90
C SER A 185 -14.13 2.21 42.83
N TRP A 186 -14.52 3.36 42.29
CA TRP A 186 -15.05 4.48 43.05
C TRP A 186 -16.39 4.15 43.69
N GLN A 187 -17.26 3.42 43.00
CA GLN A 187 -18.52 2.95 43.56
C GLN A 187 -18.31 1.98 44.73
N TYR A 188 -17.38 1.03 44.59
CA TYR A 188 -17.05 0.10 45.67
C TYR A 188 -16.56 0.82 46.92
N ILE A 189 -15.63 1.76 46.78
CA ILE A 189 -15.10 2.57 47.89
C ILE A 189 -16.22 3.42 48.52
N ALA A 190 -17.08 4.03 47.71
CA ALA A 190 -18.18 4.85 48.21
C ALA A 190 -19.21 4.03 49.01
N ILE A 191 -19.49 2.78 48.59
CA ILE A 191 -20.38 1.88 49.33
C ILE A 191 -19.71 1.43 50.63
N HIS A 192 -18.43 1.05 50.59
CA HIS A 192 -17.69 0.64 51.78
C HIS A 192 -17.67 1.73 52.87
N ASN A 193 -17.44 2.99 52.48
CA ASN A 193 -17.43 4.13 53.41
C ASN A 193 -18.81 4.51 53.95
N ARG A 194 -19.92 4.09 53.32
CA ARG A 194 -21.28 4.32 53.84
C ARG A 194 -21.74 3.26 54.83
N LEU A 195 -21.06 2.12 54.89
CA LEU A 195 -21.40 0.98 55.76
C LEU A 195 -20.62 0.99 57.09
N GLN A 196 -19.67 1.92 57.25
CA GLN A 196 -18.96 2.22 58.50
C GLN A 196 -19.56 3.47 59.17
#